data_AF-A0A0F9K8M4-F1
#
_entry.id   AF-A0A0F9K8M4-F1
#
_cell.length_a   1.000
_cell.length_b   1.000
_cell.length_c   1.000
_cell.angle_alpha   90.00
_cell.angle_beta   90.00
_cell.angle_gamma   90.00
#
_symmetry.space_group_name_H-M   'P 1'
#
loop_
_entity.id
_entity.type
_entity.pdbx_description
1 polymer ?
#
loop_
_entity_poly.entity_id
_entity_poly.type
_entity_poly.pdbx_seq_one_letter_code
_entity_poly.pdbx_strand_id
1 'polypeptide(L)'
;MPYDWEASRKRIMGTFFGTGKIDRVPYFPLACEEMICRITGKTYREIIASPKNYANAAITTFEFLKADTISIPTAYAGPGEALAFAEANDKADSIKWFDYKVFMAKQGVVCKTEEDIENLEIPDHRKISVWDTCISALDIINKKVGMGGLCLGIWSVVQELRGVQAYRDMRRNPDLLLKLCEKVYESQMDVLNFYQEKVGPVGAIFFTGYSFNKHMMSFEDAMKFEGQFIKRIQKKTNAMIILHNCGTSPYFKEVCEEINLLAVNGSHPLDIEYWVNFKERFPKVTIIGANIDVSRELLNGTPQDVEKKVKENITNLAVGGRYIVGPICCLPWGVSLKNIMAIPKAIKKYGTNHS
;
A
#
# COMPACT_ATOMS: atom_id res chain seq x y z
N MET A 1 27.50 3.96 11.73
CA MET A 1 27.40 2.85 10.77
C MET A 1 26.33 3.21 9.75
N PRO A 2 26.56 2.95 8.45
CA PRO A 2 25.54 3.12 7.41
C PRO A 2 24.33 2.21 7.69
N TYR A 3 23.18 2.55 7.13
CA TYR A 3 21.98 1.72 7.26
C TYR A 3 22.16 0.38 6.53
N ASP A 4 21.81 -0.73 7.18
CA ASP A 4 22.03 -2.07 6.64
C ASP A 4 20.76 -2.60 5.96
N TRP A 5 20.64 -2.30 4.67
CA TRP A 5 19.56 -2.78 3.83
C TRP A 5 19.63 -4.29 3.56
N GLU A 6 20.80 -4.93 3.64
CA GLU A 6 20.91 -6.37 3.48
C GLU A 6 20.26 -7.11 4.66
N ALA A 7 20.54 -6.67 5.88
CA ALA A 7 19.86 -7.18 7.07
C ALA A 7 18.35 -6.95 6.99
N SER A 8 17.90 -5.77 6.55
CA SER A 8 16.47 -5.50 6.34
C SER A 8 15.83 -6.46 5.33
N ARG A 9 16.48 -6.74 4.19
CA ARG A 9 16.00 -7.75 3.21
C ARG A 9 15.89 -9.13 3.84
N LYS A 10 16.91 -9.56 4.59
CA LYS A 10 16.89 -10.86 5.28
C LYS A 10 15.73 -10.96 6.27
N ARG A 11 15.45 -9.90 7.05
CA ARG A 11 14.31 -9.86 7.96
C ARG A 11 12.99 -9.99 7.21
N ILE A 12 12.77 -9.17 6.19
CA ILE A 12 11.51 -9.17 5.42
C ILE A 12 11.28 -10.51 4.73
N MET A 13 12.26 -11.02 3.98
CA MET A 13 12.15 -12.29 3.29
C MET A 13 12.00 -13.45 4.28
N GLY A 14 12.76 -13.43 5.38
CA GLY A 14 12.66 -14.45 6.41
C GLY A 14 11.30 -14.47 7.09
N THR A 15 10.69 -13.31 7.35
CA THR A 15 9.33 -13.23 7.88
C THR A 15 8.27 -13.64 6.86
N PHE A 16 8.36 -13.16 5.61
CA PHE A 16 7.40 -13.45 4.54
C PHE A 16 7.42 -14.90 4.07
N PHE A 17 8.52 -15.62 4.20
CA PHE A 17 8.62 -17.01 3.77
C PHE A 17 8.82 -17.99 4.92
N GLY A 18 8.92 -17.51 6.15
CA GLY A 18 9.22 -18.35 7.32
C GLY A 18 10.57 -19.04 7.20
N THR A 19 11.52 -18.42 6.50
CA THR A 19 12.83 -19.00 6.18
C THR A 19 13.93 -18.32 6.97
N GLY A 20 14.73 -19.11 7.70
CA GLY A 20 15.94 -18.62 8.36
C GLY A 20 15.70 -17.88 9.68
N LYS A 21 16.76 -17.74 10.47
CA LYS A 21 16.74 -16.95 11.71
C LYS A 21 16.83 -15.48 11.35
N ILE A 22 15.79 -14.71 11.68
CA ILE A 22 15.84 -13.24 11.69
C ILE A 22 16.41 -12.76 13.03
N ASP A 23 17.20 -11.70 13.02
CA ASP A 23 17.81 -11.12 14.22
C ASP A 23 16.82 -10.26 15.04
N ARG A 24 15.77 -9.75 14.39
CA ARG A 24 14.60 -9.14 15.04
C ARG A 24 13.39 -9.13 14.11
N VAL A 25 12.20 -8.96 14.70
CA VAL A 25 10.97 -8.66 13.96
C VAL A 25 11.17 -7.42 13.06
N PRO A 26 10.78 -7.45 11.77
CA PRO A 26 10.90 -6.32 10.86
C PRO A 26 9.89 -5.19 11.13
N TYR A 27 10.20 -3.99 10.60
CA TYR A 27 9.37 -2.80 10.65
C TYR A 27 8.88 -2.35 9.26
N PHE A 28 7.57 -2.20 9.09
CA PHE A 28 6.91 -1.64 7.92
C PHE A 28 6.13 -0.37 8.31
N PRO A 29 6.64 0.85 8.02
CA PRO A 29 6.08 2.08 8.56
C PRO A 29 4.84 2.60 7.84
N LEU A 30 4.52 2.13 6.62
CA LEU A 30 3.48 2.71 5.75
C LEU A 30 3.61 4.24 5.61
N ALA A 31 4.85 4.72 5.46
CA ALA A 31 5.12 6.15 5.26
C ALA A 31 4.71 6.58 3.85
N CYS A 32 3.90 7.64 3.75
CA CYS A 32 3.48 8.24 2.48
C CYS A 32 4.33 9.46 2.08
N GLU A 33 4.06 10.08 0.92
CA GLU A 33 4.71 11.29 0.42
C GLU A 33 4.73 12.40 1.46
N GLU A 34 3.64 12.53 2.22
CA GLU A 34 3.52 13.52 3.27
C GLU A 34 4.61 13.36 4.35
N MET A 35 4.93 12.12 4.72
CA MET A 35 6.03 11.81 5.64
C MET A 35 7.41 12.03 4.99
N ILE A 36 7.55 11.71 3.70
CA ILE A 36 8.78 11.97 2.95
C ILE A 36 9.06 13.48 2.86
N CYS A 37 8.04 14.27 2.52
CA CYS A 37 8.09 15.73 2.48
C CYS A 37 8.54 16.27 3.84
N ARG A 38 7.92 15.78 4.92
CA ARG A 38 8.22 16.22 6.28
C ARG A 38 9.65 15.92 6.71
N ILE A 39 10.14 14.70 6.47
CA ILE A 39 11.49 14.30 6.90
C ILE A 39 12.57 15.00 6.05
N THR A 40 12.32 15.16 4.76
CA THR A 40 13.31 15.77 3.85
C THR A 40 13.26 17.29 3.81
N GLY A 41 12.18 17.90 4.29
CA GLY A 41 11.93 19.34 4.18
C GLY A 41 11.64 19.81 2.75
N LYS A 42 11.40 18.89 1.82
CA LYS A 42 11.10 19.18 0.41
C LYS A 42 9.59 19.17 0.17
N THR A 43 9.15 20.00 -0.75
CA THR A 43 7.82 19.89 -1.33
C THR A 43 7.71 18.62 -2.17
N TYR A 44 6.49 18.16 -2.36
CA TYR A 44 6.17 17.02 -3.20
C TYR A 44 6.61 17.25 -4.65
N ARG A 45 6.44 18.47 -5.19
CA ARG A 45 6.92 18.83 -6.53
C ARG A 45 8.44 18.70 -6.67
N GLU A 46 9.21 19.12 -5.67
CA GLU A 46 10.67 18.94 -5.67
C GLU A 46 11.08 17.47 -5.62
N ILE A 47 10.32 16.65 -4.88
CA ILE A 47 10.53 15.19 -4.78
C ILE A 47 10.32 14.53 -6.15
N ILE A 48 9.22 14.81 -6.83
CA ILE A 48 8.89 14.21 -8.13
C ILE A 48 9.54 14.91 -9.33
N ALA A 49 10.33 15.97 -9.11
CA ALA A 49 11.02 16.67 -10.21
C ALA A 49 12.06 15.82 -10.94
N SER A 50 12.55 14.73 -10.32
CA SER A 50 13.37 13.74 -11.01
C SER A 50 13.35 12.39 -10.28
N PRO A 51 13.60 11.27 -11.00
CA PRO A 51 13.73 9.94 -10.39
C PRO A 51 14.74 9.89 -9.23
N LYS A 52 15.87 10.59 -9.39
CA LYS A 52 16.94 10.65 -8.39
C LYS A 52 16.50 11.39 -7.12
N ASN A 53 15.74 12.49 -7.27
CA ASN A 53 15.21 13.22 -6.12
C ASN A 53 14.29 12.34 -5.30
N TYR A 54 13.35 11.65 -5.96
CA TYR A 54 12.40 10.80 -5.28
C TYR A 54 13.08 9.60 -4.61
N ALA A 55 13.94 8.88 -5.35
CA ALA A 55 14.67 7.74 -4.80
C ALA A 55 15.50 8.12 -3.56
N ASN A 56 16.23 9.25 -3.60
CA ASN A 56 17.01 9.71 -2.46
C ASN A 56 16.10 10.14 -1.30
N ALA A 57 15.02 10.86 -1.57
CA ALA A 57 14.07 11.31 -0.54
C ALA A 57 13.43 10.11 0.18
N ALA A 58 13.02 9.09 -0.56
CA ALA A 58 12.50 7.84 -0.01
C ALA A 58 13.57 7.14 0.84
N ILE A 59 14.76 6.86 0.32
CA ILE A 59 15.84 6.19 1.07
C ILE A 59 16.15 6.94 2.37
N THR A 60 16.37 8.26 2.32
CA THR A 60 16.61 9.08 3.52
C THR A 60 15.50 8.95 4.56
N THR A 61 14.24 8.98 4.11
CA THR A 61 13.08 8.87 4.99
C THR A 61 13.03 7.50 5.67
N PHE A 62 13.12 6.41 4.91
CA PHE A 62 13.00 5.06 5.47
C PHE A 62 14.21 4.66 6.33
N GLU A 63 15.42 5.16 6.03
CA GLU A 63 16.60 5.01 6.89
C GLU A 63 16.49 5.82 8.20
N PHE A 64 15.89 7.01 8.14
CA PHE A 64 15.58 7.81 9.33
C PHE A 64 14.62 7.05 10.25
N LEU A 65 13.55 6.48 9.67
CA LEU A 65 12.53 5.71 10.37
C LEU A 65 13.03 4.35 10.89
N LYS A 66 14.23 3.90 10.49
CA LYS A 66 14.75 2.56 10.78
C LYS A 66 13.83 1.44 10.26
N ALA A 67 13.25 1.66 9.09
CA ALA A 67 12.31 0.76 8.45
C ALA A 67 13.02 -0.39 7.73
N ASP A 68 12.45 -1.59 7.78
CA ASP A 68 12.96 -2.74 7.03
C ASP A 68 12.33 -2.84 5.63
N THR A 69 11.54 -1.86 5.23
CA THR A 69 10.92 -1.75 3.90
C THR A 69 11.10 -0.35 3.36
N ILE A 70 10.83 -0.19 2.07
CA ILE A 70 10.81 1.09 1.38
C ILE A 70 9.69 1.07 0.34
N SER A 71 9.05 2.22 0.13
CA SER A 71 8.06 2.39 -0.92
C SER A 71 8.14 3.78 -1.54
N ILE A 72 7.56 3.89 -2.74
CA ILE A 72 7.25 5.14 -3.42
C ILE A 72 5.72 5.18 -3.56
N PRO A 73 5.01 5.74 -2.56
CA PRO A 73 3.57 5.73 -2.53
C PRO A 73 2.88 6.61 -3.58
N THR A 74 3.54 7.38 -4.45
CA THR A 74 2.86 8.03 -5.58
C THR A 74 2.46 6.99 -6.63
N ALA A 75 3.18 5.88 -6.70
CA ALA A 75 2.74 4.66 -7.38
C ALA A 75 1.62 3.93 -6.58
N TYR A 76 0.89 4.65 -5.72
CA TYR A 76 -0.36 4.23 -5.09
C TYR A 76 -1.48 4.41 -6.08
N ALA A 77 -2.17 3.29 -6.35
CA ALA A 77 -3.13 3.16 -7.42
C ALA A 77 -4.11 4.33 -7.53
N GLY A 78 -4.78 4.73 -6.43
CA GLY A 78 -5.89 5.70 -6.50
C GLY A 78 -5.55 7.02 -7.21
N PRO A 79 -4.80 7.94 -6.58
CA PRO A 79 -4.46 9.23 -7.16
C PRO A 79 -3.55 9.10 -8.39
N GLY A 80 -2.53 8.24 -8.34
CA GLY A 80 -1.57 8.07 -9.44
C GLY A 80 -2.22 7.60 -10.74
N GLU A 81 -3.10 6.60 -10.67
CA GLU A 81 -3.89 6.16 -11.84
C GLU A 81 -4.92 7.23 -12.23
N ALA A 82 -5.57 7.89 -11.26
CA ALA A 82 -6.54 8.93 -11.58
C ALA A 82 -5.90 10.09 -12.35
N LEU A 83 -4.65 10.46 -12.03
CA LEU A 83 -3.86 11.40 -12.81
C LEU A 83 -3.57 10.85 -14.22
N ALA A 84 -3.12 9.60 -14.34
CA ALA A 84 -2.83 9.01 -15.64
C ALA A 84 -4.05 8.98 -16.57
N PHE A 85 -5.21 8.53 -16.06
CA PHE A 85 -6.47 8.59 -16.78
C PHE A 85 -6.90 10.02 -17.10
N ALA A 86 -6.72 10.96 -16.17
CA ALA A 86 -7.05 12.36 -16.41
C ALA A 86 -6.18 12.98 -17.51
N GLU A 87 -4.88 12.71 -17.55
CA GLU A 87 -3.98 13.20 -18.61
C GLU A 87 -4.28 12.55 -19.96
N ALA A 88 -4.52 11.23 -20.00
CA ALA A 88 -4.84 10.51 -21.23
C ALA A 88 -6.20 10.88 -21.85
N ASN A 89 -7.09 11.54 -21.08
CA ASN A 89 -8.44 11.88 -21.51
C ASN A 89 -8.72 13.39 -21.46
N ASP A 90 -7.68 14.23 -21.55
CA ASP A 90 -7.79 15.71 -21.56
C ASP A 90 -8.56 16.31 -20.37
N LYS A 91 -8.46 15.68 -19.19
CA LYS A 91 -9.14 16.06 -17.93
C LYS A 91 -8.16 16.37 -16.80
N ALA A 92 -6.91 16.76 -17.12
CA ALA A 92 -5.86 17.04 -16.13
C ALA A 92 -6.20 18.21 -15.18
N ASP A 93 -7.12 19.10 -15.56
CA ASP A 93 -7.66 20.19 -14.72
C ASP A 93 -8.54 19.68 -13.55
N SER A 94 -8.92 18.40 -13.59
CA SER A 94 -9.58 17.71 -12.49
C SER A 94 -8.63 17.39 -11.33
N ILE A 95 -7.31 17.51 -11.52
CA ILE A 95 -6.31 17.17 -10.51
C ILE A 95 -5.97 18.38 -9.64
N LYS A 96 -6.14 18.22 -8.32
CA LYS A 96 -5.76 19.20 -7.30
C LYS A 96 -4.39 18.86 -6.73
N TRP A 97 -3.44 19.77 -6.94
CA TRP A 97 -2.08 19.66 -6.41
C TRP A 97 -1.95 20.26 -5.01
N PHE A 98 -0.99 19.72 -4.24
CA PHE A 98 -0.64 20.20 -2.90
C PHE A 98 0.89 20.28 -2.77
N ASP A 99 1.37 21.10 -1.84
CA ASP A 99 2.80 21.31 -1.67
C ASP A 99 3.49 20.19 -0.91
N TYR A 100 2.86 19.64 0.14
CA TYR A 100 3.50 18.68 1.06
C TYR A 100 2.79 17.33 1.14
N LYS A 101 1.98 16.99 0.13
CA LYS A 101 1.33 15.69 -0.02
C LYS A 101 1.01 15.41 -1.49
N VAL A 102 0.64 14.17 -1.79
CA VAL A 102 0.21 13.76 -3.13
C VAL A 102 -1.00 14.57 -3.62
N PHE A 103 -1.07 14.81 -4.92
CA PHE A 103 -2.26 15.37 -5.57
C PHE A 103 -3.48 14.46 -5.40
N MET A 104 -4.67 15.01 -5.62
CA MET A 104 -5.94 14.27 -5.57
C MET A 104 -6.80 14.63 -6.78
N ALA A 105 -7.50 13.65 -7.35
CA ALA A 105 -8.49 13.91 -8.39
C ALA A 105 -9.78 14.47 -7.78
N LYS A 106 -10.50 15.31 -8.55
CA LYS A 106 -11.90 15.60 -8.28
C LYS A 106 -12.70 14.35 -8.66
N GLN A 107 -13.15 13.63 -7.63
CA GLN A 107 -13.81 12.34 -7.82
C GLN A 107 -15.02 12.43 -8.76
N GLY A 108 -15.14 11.48 -9.69
CA GLY A 108 -16.27 11.38 -10.62
C GLY A 108 -16.22 12.32 -11.83
N VAL A 109 -15.15 13.10 -12.00
CA VAL A 109 -15.01 14.00 -13.16
C VAL A 109 -14.53 13.26 -14.40
N VAL A 110 -13.60 12.30 -14.26
CA VAL A 110 -13.02 11.57 -15.41
C VAL A 110 -14.07 10.68 -16.07
N CYS A 111 -14.87 9.96 -15.29
CA CYS A 111 -15.93 9.08 -15.77
C CYS A 111 -17.30 9.56 -15.26
N LYS A 112 -17.76 10.73 -15.69
CA LYS A 112 -19.00 11.33 -15.18
C LYS A 112 -20.25 10.70 -15.80
N THR A 113 -20.22 10.43 -17.10
CA THR A 113 -21.33 9.84 -17.87
C THR A 113 -21.04 8.41 -18.28
N GLU A 114 -22.03 7.68 -18.80
CA GLU A 114 -21.81 6.35 -19.36
C GLU A 114 -20.89 6.42 -20.58
N GLU A 115 -21.12 7.40 -21.47
CA GLU A 115 -20.29 7.70 -22.64
C GLU A 115 -18.82 7.96 -22.27
N ASP A 116 -18.55 8.67 -21.16
CA ASP A 116 -17.18 8.85 -20.67
C ASP A 116 -16.49 7.50 -20.41
N ILE A 117 -17.20 6.51 -19.85
CA ILE A 117 -16.66 5.17 -19.59
C ILE A 117 -16.47 4.42 -20.91
N GLU A 118 -17.40 4.53 -21.85
CA GLU A 118 -17.32 3.83 -23.13
C GLU A 118 -16.12 4.28 -23.95
N ASN A 119 -15.88 5.59 -23.99
CA ASN A 119 -14.82 6.22 -24.76
C ASN A 119 -13.51 6.41 -23.98
N LEU A 120 -13.46 6.00 -22.71
CA LEU A 120 -12.29 6.19 -21.84
C LEU A 120 -11.03 5.59 -22.47
N GLU A 121 -10.04 6.44 -22.75
CA GLU A 121 -8.71 6.05 -23.19
C GLU A 121 -7.92 5.50 -22.00
N ILE A 122 -7.27 4.35 -22.21
CA ILE A 122 -6.41 3.72 -21.21
C ILE A 122 -5.03 4.37 -21.33
N PRO A 123 -4.46 4.89 -20.24
CA PRO A 123 -3.19 5.59 -20.28
C PRO A 123 -2.02 4.67 -20.66
N ASP A 124 -1.09 5.19 -21.45
CA ASP A 124 0.26 4.64 -21.61
C ASP A 124 1.18 5.28 -20.56
N HIS A 125 1.52 4.54 -19.51
CA HIS A 125 2.25 5.08 -18.36
C HIS A 125 3.67 5.54 -18.69
N ARG A 126 4.23 5.11 -19.83
CA ARG A 126 5.53 5.57 -20.32
C ARG A 126 5.50 7.03 -20.77
N LYS A 127 4.32 7.54 -21.13
CA LYS A 127 4.11 8.93 -21.56
C LYS A 127 3.71 9.86 -20.41
N ILE A 128 3.34 9.30 -19.26
CA ILE A 128 2.92 10.06 -18.08
C ILE A 128 4.14 10.38 -17.22
N SER A 129 4.54 11.66 -17.16
CA SER A 129 5.78 12.12 -16.54
C SER A 129 5.96 11.69 -15.08
N VAL A 130 4.87 11.71 -14.30
CA VAL A 130 4.86 11.27 -12.90
C VAL A 130 5.12 9.77 -12.79
N TRP A 131 4.55 8.97 -13.69
CA TRP A 131 4.77 7.52 -13.70
C TRP A 131 6.18 7.15 -14.14
N ASP A 132 6.73 7.76 -15.19
CA ASP A 132 8.14 7.55 -15.56
C ASP A 132 9.07 7.93 -14.41
N THR A 133 8.78 9.03 -13.70
CA THR A 133 9.52 9.42 -12.50
C THR A 133 9.46 8.35 -11.40
N CYS A 134 8.26 7.89 -11.06
CA CYS A 134 8.04 6.88 -10.02
C CYS A 134 8.73 5.55 -10.35
N ILE A 135 8.52 5.01 -11.56
CA ILE A 135 9.09 3.72 -11.96
C ILE A 135 10.61 3.81 -12.09
N SER A 136 11.14 4.89 -12.66
CA SER A 136 12.60 5.11 -12.73
C SER A 136 13.21 5.31 -11.34
N ALA A 137 12.49 5.91 -10.39
CA ALA A 137 12.93 6.01 -9.00
C ALA A 137 12.94 4.64 -8.30
N LEU A 138 11.95 3.77 -8.58
CA LEU A 138 11.92 2.40 -8.09
C LEU A 138 13.11 1.57 -8.61
N ASP A 139 13.54 1.76 -9.87
CA ASP A 139 14.76 1.14 -10.39
C ASP A 139 16.02 1.59 -9.61
N ILE A 140 16.16 2.89 -9.35
CA ILE A 140 17.28 3.43 -8.56
C ILE A 140 17.28 2.84 -7.14
N ILE A 141 16.10 2.76 -6.51
CA ILE A 141 15.94 2.14 -5.19
C ILE A 141 16.34 0.67 -5.28
N ASN A 142 15.81 -0.08 -6.24
CA ASN A 142 16.11 -1.50 -6.39
C ASN A 142 17.62 -1.76 -6.54
N LYS A 143 18.31 -1.01 -7.39
CA LYS A 143 19.76 -1.13 -7.57
C LYS A 143 20.57 -0.80 -6.32
N LYS A 144 20.09 0.12 -5.47
CA LYS A 144 20.78 0.53 -4.23
C LYS A 144 20.46 -0.35 -3.02
N VAL A 145 19.19 -0.71 -2.83
CA VAL A 145 18.69 -1.36 -1.61
C VAL A 145 18.12 -2.75 -1.85
N GLY A 146 18.05 -3.22 -3.10
CA GLY A 146 17.55 -4.56 -3.48
C GLY A 146 16.10 -4.82 -3.10
N MET A 147 15.30 -3.77 -2.94
CA MET A 147 13.88 -3.83 -2.66
C MET A 147 13.13 -3.00 -3.70
N GLY A 148 11.87 -3.37 -3.93
CA GLY A 148 10.96 -2.66 -4.80
C GLY A 148 9.56 -3.20 -4.57
N GLY A 149 8.57 -2.39 -4.91
CA GLY A 149 7.17 -2.76 -4.77
C GLY A 149 6.30 -1.78 -5.54
N LEU A 150 5.23 -2.31 -6.11
CA LEU A 150 4.18 -1.53 -6.73
C LEU A 150 2.95 -1.53 -5.84
N CYS A 151 2.13 -0.49 -5.95
CA CYS A 151 0.82 -0.47 -5.34
C CYS A 151 -0.28 -0.42 -6.40
N LEU A 152 -1.24 -1.34 -6.29
CA LEU A 152 -2.37 -1.48 -7.22
C LEU A 152 -3.70 -1.43 -6.46
N GLY A 153 -4.81 -1.36 -7.18
CA GLY A 153 -6.16 -1.30 -6.59
C GLY A 153 -7.21 -0.98 -7.63
N ILE A 154 -8.27 -1.79 -7.72
CA ILE A 154 -9.30 -1.57 -8.73
C ILE A 154 -10.34 -0.58 -8.20
N TRP A 155 -10.90 -0.88 -7.03
CA TRP A 155 -12.00 -0.11 -6.46
C TRP A 155 -11.57 1.28 -6.00
N SER A 156 -10.33 1.44 -5.54
CA SER A 156 -9.78 2.75 -5.19
C SER A 156 -9.72 3.68 -6.41
N VAL A 157 -9.28 3.18 -7.56
CA VAL A 157 -9.23 3.94 -8.82
C VAL A 157 -10.63 4.18 -9.38
N VAL A 158 -11.50 3.17 -9.39
CA VAL A 158 -12.90 3.30 -9.82
C VAL A 158 -13.62 4.42 -9.04
N GLN A 159 -13.40 4.50 -7.72
CA GLN A 159 -13.97 5.58 -6.91
C GLN A 159 -13.41 6.95 -7.26
N GLU A 160 -12.14 7.08 -7.61
CA GLU A 160 -11.59 8.35 -8.09
C GLU A 160 -12.18 8.74 -9.44
N LEU A 161 -12.30 7.80 -10.39
CA LEU A 161 -12.78 8.09 -11.74
C LEU A 161 -14.30 8.35 -11.80
N ARG A 162 -15.10 7.53 -11.11
CA ARG A 162 -16.58 7.51 -11.17
C ARG A 162 -17.26 8.12 -9.95
N GLY A 163 -16.53 8.32 -8.85
CA GLY A 163 -17.05 8.91 -7.64
C GLY A 163 -18.17 8.09 -7.00
N VAL A 164 -19.06 8.78 -6.28
CA VAL A 164 -20.20 8.17 -5.58
C VAL A 164 -21.17 7.44 -6.52
N GLN A 165 -21.15 7.75 -7.82
CA GLN A 165 -21.99 7.08 -8.81
C GLN A 165 -21.61 5.60 -8.97
N ALA A 166 -20.36 5.21 -8.67
CA ALA A 166 -19.93 3.80 -8.71
C ALA A 166 -20.78 2.91 -7.79
N TYR A 167 -21.12 3.39 -6.59
CA TYR A 167 -21.99 2.66 -5.66
C TYR A 167 -23.43 2.50 -6.17
N ARG A 168 -23.90 3.44 -7.00
CA ARG A 168 -25.21 3.36 -7.63
C ARG A 168 -25.18 2.41 -8.82
N ASP A 169 -24.14 2.52 -9.65
CA ASP A 169 -23.93 1.67 -10.82
C ASP A 169 -23.72 0.21 -10.42
N MET A 170 -23.10 -0.06 -9.27
CA MET A 170 -22.99 -1.41 -8.71
C MET A 170 -24.34 -2.14 -8.64
N ARG A 171 -25.42 -1.41 -8.33
CA ARG A 171 -26.78 -1.98 -8.24
C ARG A 171 -27.60 -1.81 -9.51
N ARG A 172 -27.42 -0.69 -10.22
CA ARG A 172 -28.30 -0.30 -11.35
C ARG A 172 -27.71 -0.64 -12.71
N ASN A 173 -26.40 -0.48 -12.86
CA ASN A 173 -25.66 -0.61 -14.11
C ASN A 173 -24.38 -1.47 -13.90
N PRO A 174 -24.50 -2.70 -13.35
CA PRO A 174 -23.33 -3.48 -12.93
C PRO A 174 -22.38 -3.83 -14.09
N ASP A 175 -22.90 -3.97 -15.31
CA ASP A 175 -22.08 -4.30 -16.49
C ASP A 175 -21.25 -3.09 -16.95
N LEU A 176 -21.82 -1.88 -16.88
CA LEU A 176 -21.10 -0.64 -17.14
C LEU A 176 -19.98 -0.44 -16.11
N LEU A 177 -20.28 -0.68 -14.82
CA LEU A 177 -19.27 -0.59 -13.76
C LEU A 177 -18.15 -1.62 -13.97
N LEU A 178 -18.50 -2.85 -14.37
CA LEU A 178 -17.51 -3.87 -14.67
C LEU A 178 -16.64 -3.49 -15.88
N LYS A 179 -17.21 -2.85 -16.91
CA LYS A 179 -16.44 -2.30 -18.04
C LYS A 179 -15.40 -1.26 -17.57
N LEU A 180 -15.75 -0.40 -16.61
CA LEU A 180 -14.79 0.51 -16.00
C LEU A 180 -13.71 -0.24 -15.20
N CYS A 181 -14.08 -1.25 -14.41
CA CYS A 181 -13.11 -2.10 -13.70
C CYS A 181 -12.12 -2.78 -14.66
N GLU A 182 -12.57 -3.26 -15.83
CA GLU A 182 -11.70 -3.85 -16.87
C GLU A 182 -10.70 -2.83 -17.41
N LYS A 183 -11.13 -1.61 -17.72
CA LYS A 183 -10.22 -0.55 -18.19
C LYS A 183 -9.17 -0.19 -17.13
N VAL A 184 -9.56 -0.12 -15.86
CA VAL A 184 -8.62 0.09 -14.74
C VAL A 184 -7.66 -1.09 -14.61
N TYR A 185 -8.13 -2.32 -14.77
CA TYR A 185 -7.27 -3.50 -14.77
C TYR A 185 -6.25 -3.47 -15.92
N GLU A 186 -6.67 -3.11 -17.13
CA GLU A 186 -5.78 -2.99 -18.30
C GLU A 186 -4.72 -1.91 -18.09
N SER A 187 -5.10 -0.75 -17.53
CA SER A 187 -4.18 0.30 -17.07
C SER A 187 -3.13 -0.23 -16.09
N GLN A 188 -3.56 -1.00 -15.08
CA GLN A 188 -2.64 -1.58 -14.09
C GLN A 188 -1.74 -2.67 -14.67
N MET A 189 -2.19 -3.41 -15.68
CA MET A 189 -1.31 -4.32 -16.41
C MET A 189 -0.25 -3.56 -17.22
N ASP A 190 -0.56 -2.38 -17.76
CA ASP A 190 0.44 -1.51 -18.39
C ASP A 190 1.48 -1.01 -17.38
N VAL A 191 1.07 -0.55 -16.18
CA VAL A 191 1.99 -0.21 -15.09
C VAL A 191 2.91 -1.38 -14.73
N LEU A 192 2.35 -2.58 -14.58
CA LEU A 192 3.12 -3.78 -14.26
C LEU A 192 4.13 -4.12 -15.35
N ASN A 193 3.77 -3.98 -16.62
CA ASN A 193 4.69 -4.17 -17.74
C ASN A 193 5.80 -3.13 -17.73
N PHE A 194 5.45 -1.86 -17.53
CA PHE A 194 6.42 -0.77 -17.48
C PHE A 194 7.42 -0.93 -16.32
N TYR A 195 6.95 -1.34 -15.14
CA TYR A 195 7.83 -1.69 -14.03
C TYR A 195 8.76 -2.85 -14.38
N GLN A 196 8.26 -3.92 -15.01
CA GLN A 196 9.08 -5.07 -15.37
C GLN A 196 10.15 -4.73 -16.41
N GLU A 197 9.85 -3.84 -17.35
CA GLU A 197 10.82 -3.34 -18.33
C GLU A 197 11.98 -2.57 -17.67
N LYS A 198 11.69 -1.78 -16.64
CA LYS A 198 12.67 -0.88 -16.00
C LYS A 198 13.41 -1.52 -14.82
N VAL A 199 12.68 -2.25 -13.98
CA VAL A 199 13.15 -2.74 -12.67
C VAL A 199 13.36 -4.26 -12.67
N GLY A 200 12.58 -5.00 -13.47
CA GLY A 200 12.56 -6.46 -13.49
C GLY A 200 11.35 -7.06 -12.77
N PRO A 201 11.39 -8.36 -12.42
CA PRO A 201 10.21 -9.08 -11.93
C PRO A 201 9.63 -8.46 -10.65
N VAL A 202 8.30 -8.37 -10.60
CA VAL A 202 7.58 -7.87 -9.43
C VAL A 202 7.57 -8.94 -8.35
N GLY A 203 8.20 -8.68 -7.20
CA GLY A 203 8.18 -9.60 -6.07
C GLY A 203 6.83 -9.61 -5.35
N ALA A 204 6.42 -8.47 -4.82
CA ALA A 204 5.15 -8.29 -4.14
C ALA A 204 4.45 -7.00 -4.59
N ILE A 205 3.12 -7.05 -4.63
CA ILE A 205 2.24 -5.92 -4.92
C ILE A 205 1.48 -5.59 -3.64
N PHE A 206 1.55 -4.33 -3.23
CA PHE A 206 0.71 -3.79 -2.18
C PHE A 206 -0.65 -3.41 -2.77
N PHE A 207 -1.67 -4.23 -2.54
CA PHE A 207 -2.97 -4.07 -3.17
C PHE A 207 -3.97 -3.39 -2.23
N THR A 208 -4.52 -2.26 -2.67
CA THR A 208 -5.55 -1.49 -1.94
C THR A 208 -6.91 -2.13 -2.12
N GLY A 209 -7.20 -3.10 -1.26
CA GLY A 209 -8.41 -3.93 -1.30
C GLY A 209 -9.64 -3.21 -0.73
N TYR A 210 -9.95 -2.00 -1.19
CA TYR A 210 -10.99 -1.16 -0.59
C TYR A 210 -12.38 -1.79 -0.65
N SER A 211 -12.69 -2.57 -1.70
CA SER A 211 -14.01 -3.19 -1.84
C SER A 211 -14.29 -4.24 -0.75
N PHE A 212 -13.23 -4.83 -0.17
CA PHE A 212 -13.31 -5.88 0.84
C PHE A 212 -13.65 -5.35 2.24
N ASN A 213 -14.74 -4.58 2.33
CA ASN A 213 -15.26 -4.01 3.55
C ASN A 213 -16.79 -4.17 3.64
N LYS A 214 -17.27 -4.74 4.75
CA LYS A 214 -18.69 -5.06 5.02
C LYS A 214 -19.62 -3.85 4.98
N HIS A 215 -19.10 -2.64 5.23
CA HIS A 215 -19.89 -1.42 5.17
C HIS A 215 -19.97 -0.81 3.75
N MET A 216 -19.12 -1.25 2.83
CA MET A 216 -19.07 -0.71 1.47
C MET A 216 -19.90 -1.56 0.51
N MET A 217 -19.72 -2.87 0.54
CA MET A 217 -20.46 -3.81 -0.31
C MET A 217 -20.42 -5.23 0.23
N SER A 218 -21.21 -6.11 -0.39
CA SER A 218 -21.19 -7.54 -0.09
C SER A 218 -19.85 -8.16 -0.49
N PHE A 219 -19.49 -9.32 0.09
CA PHE A 219 -18.28 -10.04 -0.31
C PHE A 219 -18.35 -10.50 -1.78
N GLU A 220 -19.54 -10.85 -2.28
CA GLU A 220 -19.75 -11.23 -3.67
C GLU A 220 -19.48 -10.06 -4.62
N ASP A 221 -20.00 -8.87 -4.32
CA ASP A 221 -19.70 -7.66 -5.08
C ASP A 221 -18.22 -7.30 -5.01
N ALA A 222 -17.59 -7.41 -3.83
CA ALA A 222 -16.16 -7.16 -3.68
C ALA A 222 -15.33 -8.10 -4.56
N MET A 223 -15.69 -9.38 -4.62
CA MET A 223 -15.07 -10.36 -5.51
C MET A 223 -15.33 -10.05 -6.98
N LYS A 224 -16.54 -9.60 -7.34
CA LYS A 224 -16.91 -9.23 -8.72
C LYS A 224 -16.16 -7.98 -9.20
N PHE A 225 -16.10 -6.91 -8.42
CA PHE A 225 -15.58 -5.62 -8.88
C PHE A 225 -14.08 -5.42 -8.58
N GLU A 226 -13.47 -6.27 -7.74
CA GLU A 226 -12.04 -6.16 -7.39
C GLU A 226 -11.33 -7.51 -7.29
N GLY A 227 -11.91 -8.49 -6.59
CA GLY A 227 -11.24 -9.76 -6.29
C GLY A 227 -10.85 -10.61 -7.49
N GLN A 228 -11.70 -10.67 -8.52
CA GLN A 228 -11.37 -11.41 -9.75
C GLN A 228 -10.16 -10.83 -10.48
N PHE A 229 -9.93 -9.52 -10.38
CA PHE A 229 -8.79 -8.85 -11.00
C PHE A 229 -7.50 -9.16 -10.26
N ILE A 230 -7.54 -9.25 -8.93
CA ILE A 230 -6.41 -9.74 -8.12
C ILE A 230 -6.04 -11.16 -8.57
N LYS A 231 -7.02 -12.08 -8.68
CA LYS A 231 -6.78 -13.46 -9.16
C LYS A 231 -6.15 -13.47 -10.57
N ARG A 232 -6.61 -12.60 -11.47
CA ARG A 232 -6.03 -12.44 -12.82
C ARG A 232 -4.59 -11.92 -12.79
N ILE A 233 -4.27 -10.95 -11.94
CA ILE A 233 -2.90 -10.45 -11.75
C ILE A 233 -1.99 -11.59 -11.28
N GLN A 234 -2.40 -12.34 -10.25
CA GLN A 234 -1.62 -13.45 -9.72
C GLN A 234 -1.36 -14.52 -10.78
N LYS A 235 -2.39 -14.89 -11.55
CA LYS A 235 -2.27 -15.87 -12.63
C LYS A 235 -1.31 -15.43 -13.75
N LYS A 236 -1.26 -14.13 -14.07
CA LYS A 236 -0.41 -13.60 -15.15
C LYS A 236 1.03 -13.33 -14.74
N THR A 237 1.26 -12.96 -13.48
CA THR A 237 2.56 -12.39 -13.04
C THR A 237 3.27 -13.23 -11.98
N ASN A 238 2.58 -14.18 -11.34
CA ASN A 238 3.02 -14.84 -10.10
C ASN A 238 3.34 -13.86 -8.96
N ALA A 239 2.91 -12.60 -9.06
CA ALA A 239 3.16 -11.61 -8.03
C ALA A 239 2.43 -11.99 -6.74
N MET A 240 3.12 -11.82 -5.63
CA MET A 240 2.56 -12.01 -4.31
C MET A 240 1.74 -10.78 -3.91
N ILE A 241 0.60 -10.98 -3.26
CA ILE A 241 -0.30 -9.89 -2.89
C ILE A 241 -0.22 -9.61 -1.39
N ILE A 242 0.08 -8.36 -1.05
CA ILE A 242 -0.11 -7.79 0.28
C ILE A 242 -1.42 -7.02 0.24
N LEU A 243 -2.47 -7.50 0.90
CA LEU A 243 -3.77 -6.83 0.89
C LEU A 243 -3.83 -5.78 1.99
N HIS A 244 -4.22 -4.56 1.63
CA HIS A 244 -4.51 -3.48 2.56
C HIS A 244 -5.98 -3.05 2.50
N ASN A 245 -6.64 -2.95 3.66
CA ASN A 245 -7.99 -2.37 3.77
C ASN A 245 -8.05 -1.32 4.89
N CYS A 246 -8.44 -0.08 4.55
CA CYS A 246 -8.51 1.03 5.49
C CYS A 246 -9.79 1.06 6.34
N GLY A 247 -10.80 0.25 6.02
CA GLY A 247 -12.12 0.39 6.62
C GLY A 247 -12.27 -0.37 7.94
N THR A 248 -13.45 -0.23 8.56
CA THR A 248 -13.69 -0.65 9.95
C THR A 248 -14.17 -2.10 10.12
N SER A 249 -14.49 -2.79 9.02
CA SER A 249 -15.02 -4.15 9.05
C SER A 249 -14.57 -4.94 7.80
N PRO A 250 -13.27 -5.24 7.68
CA PRO A 250 -12.71 -5.90 6.49
C PRO A 250 -13.02 -7.40 6.44
N TYR A 251 -13.07 -7.94 5.22
CA TYR A 251 -13.29 -9.37 4.93
C TYR A 251 -12.00 -10.21 4.94
N PHE A 252 -11.03 -9.94 5.82
CA PHE A 252 -9.69 -10.56 5.72
C PHE A 252 -9.71 -12.09 5.70
N LYS A 253 -10.56 -12.73 6.53
CA LYS A 253 -10.63 -14.20 6.59
C LYS A 253 -11.21 -14.76 5.29
N GLU A 254 -12.32 -14.18 4.84
CA GLU A 254 -13.03 -14.55 3.62
C GLU A 254 -12.14 -14.35 2.39
N VAL A 255 -11.37 -13.25 2.33
CA VAL A 255 -10.41 -13.03 1.22
C VAL A 255 -9.28 -14.04 1.22
N CYS A 256 -8.76 -14.46 2.39
CA CYS A 256 -7.70 -15.47 2.46
C CYS A 256 -8.15 -16.86 2.01
N GLU A 257 -9.46 -17.16 2.07
CA GLU A 257 -10.02 -18.41 1.55
C GLU A 257 -10.10 -18.41 0.02
N GLU A 258 -10.30 -17.24 -0.57
CA GLU A 258 -10.50 -17.08 -2.00
C GLU A 258 -9.24 -16.69 -2.77
N ILE A 259 -8.34 -15.93 -2.16
CA ILE A 259 -7.19 -15.29 -2.78
C ILE A 259 -5.93 -15.64 -1.99
N ASN A 260 -4.89 -16.09 -2.70
CA ASN A 260 -3.62 -16.43 -2.07
C ASN A 260 -2.86 -15.16 -1.66
N LEU A 261 -2.99 -14.75 -0.41
CA LEU A 261 -2.31 -13.56 0.11
C LEU A 261 -0.95 -13.92 0.73
N LEU A 262 0.04 -13.07 0.46
CA LEU A 262 1.31 -13.09 1.18
C LEU A 262 1.16 -12.46 2.56
N ALA A 263 0.45 -11.34 2.62
CA ALA A 263 0.27 -10.59 3.85
C ALA A 263 -1.02 -9.79 3.86
N VAL A 264 -1.45 -9.43 5.07
CA VAL A 264 -2.58 -8.53 5.31
C VAL A 264 -2.16 -7.36 6.19
N ASN A 265 -2.72 -6.19 5.91
CA ASN A 265 -2.63 -4.99 6.74
C ASN A 265 -3.99 -4.31 6.73
N GLY A 266 -4.42 -3.70 7.83
CA GLY A 266 -5.60 -2.86 7.79
C GLY A 266 -5.93 -2.18 9.09
N SER A 267 -6.83 -1.21 8.98
CA SER A 267 -7.25 -0.35 10.09
C SER A 267 -7.91 -1.13 11.22
N HIS A 268 -8.60 -2.23 10.89
CA HIS A 268 -9.40 -3.02 11.82
C HIS A 268 -9.25 -4.51 11.53
N PRO A 269 -9.57 -5.39 12.50
CA PRO A 269 -9.94 -5.07 13.88
C PRO A 269 -8.72 -4.70 14.75
N LEU A 270 -8.95 -3.97 15.84
CA LEU A 270 -7.91 -3.58 16.80
C LEU A 270 -7.74 -4.58 17.96
N ASP A 271 -8.61 -5.58 18.02
CA ASP A 271 -8.52 -6.65 19.00
C ASP A 271 -7.37 -7.60 18.65
N ILE A 272 -6.45 -7.79 19.59
CA ILE A 272 -5.28 -8.66 19.39
C ILE A 272 -5.69 -10.12 19.29
N GLU A 273 -6.75 -10.54 19.98
CA GLU A 273 -7.22 -11.94 19.92
C GLU A 273 -7.72 -12.30 18.52
N TYR A 274 -8.33 -11.36 17.80
CA TYR A 274 -8.68 -11.59 16.40
C TYR A 274 -7.46 -11.99 15.57
N TRP A 275 -6.34 -11.27 15.76
CA TRP A 275 -5.11 -11.49 14.99
C TRP A 275 -4.39 -12.78 15.39
N VAL A 276 -4.45 -13.16 16.66
CA VAL A 276 -3.98 -14.48 17.13
C VAL A 276 -4.78 -15.59 16.44
N ASN A 277 -6.11 -15.54 16.51
CA ASN A 277 -7.00 -16.50 15.84
C ASN A 277 -6.83 -16.48 14.31
N PHE A 278 -6.58 -15.31 13.71
CA PHE A 278 -6.29 -15.18 12.28
C PHE A 278 -5.00 -15.91 11.92
N LYS A 279 -3.93 -15.73 12.71
CA LYS A 279 -2.64 -16.38 12.49
C LYS A 279 -2.75 -17.90 12.63
N GLU A 280 -3.51 -18.40 13.60
CA GLU A 280 -3.75 -19.84 13.76
C GLU A 280 -4.47 -20.46 12.56
N ARG A 281 -5.48 -19.76 12.02
CA ARG A 281 -6.22 -20.21 10.83
C ARG A 281 -5.42 -20.08 9.53
N PHE A 282 -4.62 -19.02 9.41
CA PHE A 282 -3.85 -18.69 8.21
C PHE A 282 -2.35 -18.52 8.51
N PRO A 283 -1.64 -19.58 8.96
CA PRO A 283 -0.27 -19.49 9.48
C PRO A 283 0.77 -19.10 8.42
N LYS A 284 0.41 -19.15 7.13
CA LYS A 284 1.27 -18.73 6.02
C LYS A 284 1.06 -17.26 5.63
N VAL A 285 -0.01 -16.61 6.08
CA VAL A 285 -0.27 -15.21 5.77
C VAL A 285 0.42 -14.34 6.82
N THR A 286 1.25 -13.40 6.36
CA THR A 286 1.96 -12.49 7.26
C THR A 286 1.02 -11.38 7.73
N ILE A 287 0.99 -11.10 9.03
CA ILE A 287 0.26 -9.95 9.58
C ILE A 287 1.23 -8.76 9.62
N ILE A 288 0.85 -7.66 9.00
CA ILE A 288 1.55 -6.38 9.10
C ILE A 288 0.69 -5.47 9.98
N GLY A 289 1.23 -5.03 11.11
CA GLY A 289 0.56 -4.12 12.04
C GLY A 289 -0.20 -4.80 13.18
N ALA A 290 -1.50 -5.06 13.00
CA ALA A 290 -2.50 -5.48 14.01
C ALA A 290 -3.23 -4.33 14.70
N ASN A 291 -2.71 -3.78 15.80
CA ASN A 291 -3.47 -2.82 16.63
C ASN A 291 -2.73 -1.53 17.03
N ILE A 292 -1.66 -1.18 16.32
CA ILE A 292 -0.98 0.12 16.50
C ILE A 292 -1.81 1.18 15.75
N ASP A 293 -2.79 1.77 16.42
CA ASP A 293 -3.76 2.67 15.80
C ASP A 293 -3.14 4.06 15.53
N VAL A 294 -3.43 4.56 14.34
CA VAL A 294 -2.86 5.82 13.86
C VAL A 294 -3.43 7.00 14.65
N SER A 295 -4.72 6.99 14.97
CA SER A 295 -5.40 8.08 15.66
C SER A 295 -5.14 8.06 17.17
N ARG A 296 -5.14 6.88 17.78
CA ARG A 296 -5.05 6.70 19.23
C ARG A 296 -3.60 6.75 19.70
N GLU A 297 -2.78 5.78 19.34
CA GLU A 297 -1.42 5.70 19.88
C GLU A 297 -0.44 6.64 19.16
N LEU A 298 -0.56 6.79 17.84
CA LEU A 298 0.42 7.55 17.07
C LEU A 298 0.15 9.06 17.05
N LEU A 299 -1.09 9.48 16.79
CA LEU A 299 -1.46 10.89 16.71
C LEU A 299 -1.69 11.51 18.10
N ASN A 300 -2.58 10.91 18.90
CA ASN A 300 -3.01 11.48 20.19
C ASN A 300 -2.30 10.90 21.41
N GLY A 301 -1.52 9.83 21.25
CA GLY A 301 -0.85 9.12 22.33
C GLY A 301 0.56 9.62 22.62
N THR A 302 1.24 8.86 23.48
CA THR A 302 2.63 9.10 23.89
C THR A 302 3.56 8.02 23.33
N PRO A 303 4.90 8.24 23.34
CA PRO A 303 5.86 7.19 22.99
C PRO A 303 5.68 5.91 23.81
N GLN A 304 5.22 6.01 25.05
CA GLN A 304 4.95 4.89 25.96
C GLN A 304 3.71 4.10 25.53
N ASP A 305 2.66 4.77 25.04
CA ASP A 305 1.47 4.09 24.49
C ASP A 305 1.85 3.27 23.24
N VAL A 306 2.68 3.85 22.38
CA VAL A 306 3.21 3.15 21.20
C VAL A 306 4.08 1.95 21.61
N GLU A 307 5.00 2.13 22.56
CA GLU A 307 5.84 1.02 23.08
C GLU A 307 4.98 -0.12 23.63
N LYS A 308 3.91 0.21 24.38
CA LYS A 308 2.98 -0.78 24.93
C LYS A 308 2.32 -1.62 23.83
N LYS A 309 1.84 -0.99 22.76
CA LYS A 309 1.22 -1.70 21.62
C LYS A 309 2.21 -2.51 20.81
N VAL A 310 3.41 -1.99 20.57
CA VAL A 310 4.47 -2.77 19.90
C VAL A 310 4.84 -4.00 20.73
N LYS A 311 4.98 -3.86 22.05
CA LYS A 311 5.26 -4.99 22.95
C LYS A 311 4.13 -6.01 22.94
N GLU A 312 2.87 -5.56 23.02
CA GLU A 312 1.68 -6.43 22.97
C GLU A 312 1.66 -7.24 21.69
N ASN A 313 1.85 -6.60 20.52
CA ASN A 313 1.81 -7.31 19.25
C ASN A 313 2.98 -8.26 19.07
N ILE A 314 4.21 -7.86 19.42
CA ILE A 314 5.36 -8.75 19.36
C ILE A 314 5.14 -9.98 20.26
N THR A 315 4.66 -9.78 21.49
CA THR A 315 4.45 -10.88 22.46
C THR A 315 3.43 -11.91 21.95
N ASN A 316 2.37 -11.45 21.27
CA ASN A 316 1.30 -12.34 20.81
C ASN A 316 1.50 -12.87 19.38
N LEU A 317 2.17 -12.13 18.51
CA LEU A 317 2.20 -12.42 17.06
C LEU A 317 3.59 -12.73 16.52
N ALA A 318 4.70 -12.44 17.21
CA ALA A 318 6.03 -12.64 16.63
C ALA A 318 6.50 -14.10 16.59
N VAL A 319 6.08 -14.91 17.57
CA VAL A 319 6.52 -16.32 17.70
C VAL A 319 6.17 -17.11 16.44
N GLY A 320 7.14 -17.84 15.90
CA GLY A 320 6.99 -18.59 14.65
C GLY A 320 7.04 -17.74 13.38
N GLY A 321 7.45 -16.47 13.47
CA GLY A 321 7.56 -15.55 12.34
C GLY A 321 6.20 -15.02 11.87
N ARG A 322 6.09 -14.65 10.58
CA ARG A 322 4.84 -14.20 9.93
C ARG A 322 4.18 -12.98 10.58
N TYR A 323 4.96 -12.15 11.27
CA TYR A 323 4.50 -10.87 11.81
C TYR A 323 5.52 -9.77 11.53
N ILE A 324 5.01 -8.63 11.07
CA ILE A 324 5.79 -7.41 10.80
C ILE A 324 5.16 -6.28 11.61
N VAL A 325 5.96 -5.57 12.38
CA VAL A 325 5.47 -4.42 13.15
C VAL A 325 5.20 -3.28 12.17
N GLY A 326 4.09 -2.57 12.36
CA GLY A 326 3.72 -1.43 11.54
C GLY A 326 2.46 -0.75 12.09
N PRO A 327 2.15 0.47 11.65
CA PRO A 327 0.83 1.04 11.91
C PRO A 327 -0.26 0.28 11.15
N ILE A 328 -1.50 0.47 11.55
CA ILE A 328 -2.67 -0.10 10.87
C ILE A 328 -3.01 0.58 9.52
N CYS A 329 -2.46 1.77 9.28
CA CYS A 329 -2.66 2.57 8.07
C CYS A 329 -1.51 3.58 7.90
N CYS A 330 -1.56 4.39 6.84
CA CYS A 330 -0.54 5.40 6.56
C CYS A 330 -0.39 6.43 7.68
N LEU A 331 0.83 6.98 7.80
CA LEU A 331 1.18 8.00 8.81
C LEU A 331 0.86 9.42 8.29
N PRO A 332 -0.19 10.11 8.79
CA PRO A 332 -0.47 11.48 8.39
C PRO A 332 0.53 12.46 8.99
N TRP A 333 0.63 13.67 8.41
CA TRP A 333 1.54 14.73 8.86
C TRP A 333 1.49 15.02 10.36
N GLY A 334 0.29 14.99 10.95
CA GLY A 334 0.07 15.33 12.35
C GLY A 334 0.73 14.38 13.36
N VAL A 335 1.09 13.15 12.99
CA VAL A 335 1.67 12.18 13.91
C VAL A 335 3.01 12.68 14.45
N SER A 336 3.24 12.58 15.76
CA SER A 336 4.51 13.00 16.36
C SER A 336 5.68 12.11 15.91
N LEU A 337 6.80 12.72 15.48
CA LEU A 337 8.03 11.97 15.20
C LEU A 337 8.54 11.20 16.42
N LYS A 338 8.29 11.69 17.65
CA LYS A 338 8.66 10.97 18.87
C LYS A 338 7.88 9.66 18.99
N ASN A 339 6.61 9.65 18.62
CA ASN A 339 5.74 8.47 18.65
C ASN A 339 6.16 7.48 17.54
N ILE A 340 6.42 7.96 16.33
CA ILE A 340 6.91 7.11 15.24
C ILE A 340 8.24 6.45 15.61
N MET A 341 9.20 7.22 16.15
CA MET A 341 10.51 6.71 16.55
C MET A 341 10.46 5.83 17.81
N ALA A 342 9.33 5.75 18.52
CA ALA A 342 9.13 4.78 19.60
C ALA A 342 9.01 3.35 19.06
N ILE A 343 8.49 3.17 17.84
CA ILE A 343 8.32 1.86 17.20
C ILE A 343 9.67 1.12 17.05
N PRO A 344 10.66 1.64 16.30
CA PRO A 344 11.93 0.92 16.13
C PRO A 344 12.70 0.75 17.45
N LYS A 345 12.52 1.65 18.42
CA LYS A 345 13.09 1.50 19.78
C LYS A 345 12.46 0.33 20.52
N ALA A 346 11.13 0.20 20.48
CA ALA A 346 10.40 -0.90 21.09
C ALA A 346 10.73 -2.24 20.41
N ILE A 347 10.84 -2.27 19.07
CA ILE A 347 11.29 -3.45 18.32
C ILE A 347 12.70 -3.88 18.77
N LYS A 348 13.64 -2.95 18.94
CA LYS A 348 14.98 -3.28 19.43
C LYS A 348 14.96 -3.91 20.84
N LYS A 349 14.03 -3.48 21.69
CA LYS A 349 13.91 -3.96 23.08
C LYS A 349 13.20 -5.31 23.19
N TYR A 350 12.19 -5.55 22.35
CA TYR A 350 11.29 -6.69 22.50
C TYR A 350 11.38 -7.68 21.35
N GLY A 351 11.93 -7.33 20.19
CA GLY A 351 11.78 -8.09 18.95
C GLY A 351 12.86 -9.13 18.64
N THR A 352 13.85 -9.37 19.51
CA THR A 352 15.04 -10.19 19.18
C THR A 352 14.97 -11.67 19.58
N ASN A 353 13.98 -12.09 20.39
CA ASN A 353 13.98 -13.43 21.04
C ASN A 353 12.82 -14.34 20.59
N HIS A 354 12.39 -14.29 19.33
CA HIS A 354 11.14 -14.92 18.86
C HIS A 354 11.31 -15.99 17.77
N SER A 355 12.49 -16.60 17.68
CA SER A 355 12.80 -17.67 16.71
C SER A 355 12.13 -18.99 17.03
#